data_AF-A0A820RVR3-F1
#
_entry.id   AF-A0A820RVR3-F1
#
_cell.length_a   1.000
_cell.length_b   1.000
_cell.length_c   1.000
_cell.angle_alpha   90.00
_cell.angle_beta   90.00
_cell.angle_gamma   90.00
#
_symmetry.space_group_name_H-M   'P 1'
#
loop_
_entity.id
_entity.type
_entity.pdbx_description
1 polymer ?
#
loop_
_entity_poly.entity_id
_entity_poly.type
_entity_poly.pdbx_seq_one_letter_code
_entity_poly.pdbx_strand_id
1 'polypeptide(L)'
;LWITLGTRAIILDFTVYNANLNLFCQVQLMFEFPAVGGIVTSSKFRAVKLIRYVNVFDYFVLSCEFLLLLFVVYYTIEEILEGSY
;
A
#
# COMPACT_ATOMS: atom_id res chain seq x y z
N LEU A 1 -22.48 23.50 14.78
CA LEU A 1 -21.31 22.78 15.35
C LEU A 1 -21.11 21.52 14.51
N TRP A 2 -19.90 21.24 14.02
CA TRP A 2 -19.65 20.17 13.03
C TRP A 2 -19.49 18.77 13.63
N ILE A 3 -19.01 18.67 14.87
CA ILE A 3 -18.89 17.40 15.62
C ILE A 3 -20.01 17.40 16.66
N THR A 4 -20.81 16.34 16.69
CA THR A 4 -21.95 16.22 17.62
C THR A 4 -21.81 14.97 18.48
N LEU A 5 -22.64 14.83 19.51
CA LEU A 5 -22.65 13.65 20.40
C LEU A 5 -22.93 12.32 19.68
N GLY A 6 -23.50 12.37 18.46
CA GLY A 6 -23.71 11.20 17.61
C GLY A 6 -22.52 10.81 16.74
N THR A 7 -21.47 11.62 16.66
CA THR A 7 -20.28 11.33 15.84
C THR A 7 -19.48 10.19 16.47
N ARG A 8 -19.38 9.05 15.78
CA ARG A 8 -18.67 7.84 16.25
C ARG A 8 -17.27 7.69 15.67
N ALA A 9 -17.01 8.27 14.51
CA ALA A 9 -15.68 8.28 13.90
C ALA A 9 -15.50 9.53 13.03
N ILE A 10 -14.29 10.07 13.00
CA ILE A 10 -13.82 11.07 12.04
C ILE A 10 -12.63 10.47 11.31
N ILE A 11 -12.69 10.47 9.98
CA ILE A 11 -11.63 9.93 9.12
C ILE A 11 -11.09 11.09 8.28
N LEU A 12 -9.78 11.29 8.34
CA LEU A 12 -9.05 12.23 7.50
C LEU A 12 -8.11 11.43 6.60
N ASP A 13 -8.49 11.35 5.32
CA ASP A 13 -7.71 10.70 4.28
C ASP A 13 -7.13 11.78 3.35
N PHE A 14 -5.80 11.84 3.28
CA PHE A 14 -5.10 12.72 2.35
C PHE A 14 -3.84 12.06 1.81
N THR A 15 -3.38 12.54 0.66
CA THR A 15 -2.19 12.00 -0.01
C THR A 15 -1.17 13.12 -0.20
N VAL A 16 0.07 12.84 0.16
CA VAL A 16 1.20 13.76 -0.01
C VAL A 16 2.15 13.18 -1.06
N TYR A 17 2.62 14.02 -1.98
CA TYR A 17 3.59 13.64 -3.00
C TYR A 17 4.98 14.22 -2.69
N ASN A 18 6.01 13.37 -2.73
CA ASN A 18 7.40 13.79 -2.64
C ASN A 18 8.05 13.68 -4.03
N ALA A 19 8.31 14.84 -4.65
CA ALA A 19 8.88 14.92 -6.00
C ALA A 19 10.33 14.40 -6.10
N ASN A 20 11.14 14.55 -5.06
CA ASN A 20 12.55 14.11 -5.08
C ASN A 20 12.67 12.58 -5.13
N LEU A 21 11.79 11.89 -4.41
CA LEU A 21 11.75 10.42 -4.36
C LEU A 21 10.73 9.81 -5.34
N ASN A 22 9.86 10.64 -5.94
CA ASN A 22 8.71 10.24 -6.74
C ASN A 22 7.81 9.21 -6.00
N LEU A 23 7.57 9.46 -4.72
CA LEU A 23 6.74 8.61 -3.86
C LEU A 23 5.49 9.35 -3.43
N PHE A 24 4.36 8.65 -3.43
CA PHE A 24 3.10 9.12 -2.87
C PHE A 24 2.92 8.46 -1.51
N CYS A 25 2.62 9.25 -0.49
CA CYS A 25 2.28 8.77 0.84
C CYS A 25 0.80 9.03 1.09
N GLN A 26 0.02 7.95 1.18
CA GLN A 26 -1.37 8.00 1.62
C GLN A 26 -1.39 7.99 3.15
N VAL A 27 -2.03 8.99 3.74
CA VAL A 27 -2.19 9.15 5.18
C VAL A 27 -3.66 9.04 5.52
N GLN A 28 -3.96 8.10 6.41
CA GLN A 28 -5.28 7.90 6.98
C GLN A 28 -5.20 8.12 8.48
N LEU A 29 -5.87 9.16 8.97
CA LEU A 29 -6.03 9.43 10.40
C LEU A 29 -7.46 9.14 10.79
N MET A 30 -7.65 8.34 11.82
CA MET A 30 -8.95 7.90 12.30
C MET A 30 -9.10 8.26 13.77
N PHE A 31 -10.16 8.98 14.10
CA PHE A 31 -10.52 9.39 15.46
C PHE A 31 -11.86 8.74 15.79
N GLU A 32 -11.85 7.70 16.62
CA GLU A 32 -13.04 6.98 17.07
C GLU A 32 -13.53 7.54 18.42
N PHE A 33 -14.85 7.61 18.58
CA PHE A 33 -15.53 8.10 19.79
C PHE A 33 -16.37 6.97 20.40
N PRO A 34 -15.81 6.22 21.38
CA PRO A 34 -16.52 5.13 22.04
C PRO A 34 -17.75 5.58 22.83
N ALA A 35 -18.71 4.68 23.02
CA ALA A 35 -19.93 4.97 23.79
C ALA A 35 -19.67 5.27 25.28
N VAL A 36 -18.53 4.84 25.81
CA VAL A 36 -18.10 5.07 27.21
C VAL A 36 -17.44 6.45 27.38
N GLY A 37 -17.25 7.21 26.29
CA GLY A 37 -16.52 8.47 26.26
C GLY A 37 -15.04 8.30 25.87
N GLY A 38 -14.34 9.42 25.70
CA GLY A 38 -12.94 9.45 25.24
C GLY A 38 -12.78 9.47 23.72
N ILE A 39 -11.52 9.45 23.25
CA ILE A 39 -11.14 9.44 21.83
C ILE A 39 -10.06 8.39 21.63
N VAL A 40 -10.27 7.47 20.68
CA VAL A 40 -9.26 6.50 20.26
C VAL A 40 -8.72 6.93 18.89
N THR A 41 -7.42 7.16 18.81
CA THR A 41 -6.77 7.61 17.57
C THR A 41 -5.99 6.48 16.91
N SER A 42 -6.22 6.26 15.62
CA SER A 42 -5.42 5.35 14.79
C SER A 42 -4.85 6.13 13.60
N SER A 43 -3.62 5.81 13.22
CA SER A 43 -2.97 6.39 12.04
C SER A 43 -2.39 5.28 11.17
N LYS A 44 -2.58 5.41 9.86
CA LYS A 44 -2.02 4.50 8.87
C LYS A 44 -1.31 5.31 7.80
N PHE A 45 -0.06 4.94 7.55
CA PHE A 45 0.79 5.57 6.55
C PHE A 45 1.15 4.50 5.52
N ARG A 46 0.85 4.77 4.25
CA ARG A 46 1.17 3.87 3.14
C ARG A 46 1.92 4.64 2.07
N ALA A 47 3.22 4.36 1.94
CA ALA A 47 4.03 4.86 0.83
C ALA A 47 3.86 3.94 -0.39
N VAL A 48 3.53 4.53 -1.53
CA VAL A 48 3.36 3.85 -2.82
C VAL A 48 4.10 4.61 -3.91
N LYS A 49 4.82 3.88 -4.76
CA LYS A 49 5.41 4.40 -6.00
C LYS A 49 4.40 4.19 -7.14
N LEU A 50 3.54 5.19 -7.37
CA LEU A 50 2.53 5.14 -8.43
C LEU A 50 3.16 5.32 -9.83
N ILE A 51 4.05 6.29 -9.97
CA ILE A 51 4.74 6.57 -11.23
C ILE A 51 6.02 5.72 -11.27
N ARG A 52 5.96 4.61 -12.02
CA ARG A 52 7.07 3.68 -12.19
C ARG A 52 7.82 3.94 -13.51
N TYR A 53 9.04 3.42 -13.61
CA TYR A 53 9.87 3.41 -14.83
C TYR A 53 10.31 4.79 -15.34
N VAL A 54 10.69 5.68 -14.41
CA VAL A 54 11.20 7.02 -14.77
C VAL A 54 12.72 7.01 -14.89
N ASN A 55 13.41 6.33 -13.98
CA ASN A 55 14.87 6.27 -13.97
C ASN A 55 15.40 5.02 -14.66
N VAL A 56 16.63 5.10 -15.18
CA VAL A 56 17.33 3.95 -15.80
C VAL A 56 17.43 2.75 -14.83
N PHE A 57 17.60 3.02 -13.54
CA PHE A 57 17.61 1.99 -12.51
C PHE A 57 16.28 1.24 -12.37
N ASP A 58 15.14 1.91 -12.60
CA ASP A 58 13.83 1.25 -12.55
C ASP A 58 13.67 0.21 -13.68
N TYR A 59 14.30 0.43 -14.84
CA TYR A 59 14.32 -0.55 -15.94
C TYR A 59 15.21 -1.76 -15.63
N PHE A 60 16.30 -1.57 -14.88
CA PHE A 60 17.10 -2.69 -14.40
C PHE A 60 16.31 -3.57 -13.41
N VAL A 61 15.58 -2.94 -12.48
CA VAL A 61 14.69 -3.64 -11.55
C VAL A 61 13.59 -4.38 -12.31
N LEU A 62 12.98 -3.77 -13.33
CA LEU A 62 11.98 -4.42 -14.19
C LEU A 62 12.51 -5.72 -14.84
N SER A 63 13.73 -5.69 -15.37
CA SER A 63 14.36 -6.89 -15.95
C SER A 63 14.54 -8.00 -14.90
N CYS A 64 14.92 -7.63 -13.67
CA CYS A 64 15.03 -8.58 -12.56
C CYS A 64 13.66 -9.16 -12.17
N GLU A 65 12.62 -8.33 -12.07
CA GLU A 65 11.24 -8.77 -11.82
C GLU A 65 10.76 -9.76 -12.87
N PHE A 66 11.08 -9.53 -14.15
CA PHE A 66 10.71 -10.43 -15.24
C PHE A 66 11.43 -11.78 -15.14
N LEU A 67 12.73 -11.78 -14.83
CA LEU A 67 13.50 -13.01 -14.61
C LEU A 67 12.95 -13.82 -13.42
N LEU A 68 12.61 -13.15 -12.32
CA LEU A 68 11.99 -13.79 -11.16
C LEU A 68 10.62 -14.37 -11.50
N LEU A 69 9.80 -13.66 -12.29
CA LEU A 69 8.50 -14.16 -12.72
C LEU A 69 8.62 -15.41 -13.59
N LEU A 70 9.56 -15.42 -14.55
CA LEU A 70 9.84 -16.60 -15.35
C LEU A 70 10.29 -17.79 -14.49
N PHE A 71 11.18 -17.54 -13.52
CA PHE A 71 11.63 -18.56 -12.58
C PHE A 71 10.45 -19.14 -11.78
N VAL A 72 9.62 -18.30 -11.18
CA VAL A 72 8.44 -18.75 -10.42
C VAL A 72 7.49 -19.56 -11.28
N VAL A 73 7.20 -19.11 -12.50
CA VAL A 73 6.32 -19.83 -13.44
C VAL A 73 6.90 -21.18 -13.82
N TYR A 74 8.20 -21.25 -14.12
CA TYR A 74 8.88 -22.51 -14.45
C TYR A 74 8.73 -23.55 -13.32
N TYR A 75 9.11 -23.20 -12.09
CA TYR A 75 9.01 -24.12 -10.95
C TYR A 75 7.58 -24.47 -10.60
N THR A 76 6.64 -23.53 -10.77
CA THR A 76 5.20 -23.82 -10.57
C THR A 76 4.72 -24.87 -11.56
N ILE A 77 5.14 -24.81 -12.83
CA ILE A 77 4.77 -25.81 -13.85
C ILE A 77 5.43 -27.16 -13.56
N GLU A 78 6.71 -27.16 -13.20
CA GLU A 78 7.45 -28.38 -12.82
C GLU A 78 6.75 -29.11 -11.68
N GLU A 79 6.42 -28.41 -10.59
CA GLU A 79 5.74 -28.97 -9.42
C GLU A 79 4.34 -29.51 -9.76
N ILE A 80 3.59 -28.80 -10.62
CA ILE A 80 2.26 -29.25 -11.06
C ILE A 80 2.35 -30.54 -11.89
N LEU A 81 3.36 -30.63 -12.77
CA LEU A 81 3.57 -31.82 -13.59
C LEU A 81 4.01 -33.01 -12.73
N GLU A 82 4.97 -32.80 -11.82
CA GLU A 82 5.44 -33.85 -10.91
C GLU A 82 4.31 -34.33 -9.97
N GLY A 83 3.51 -33.41 -9.42
CA GLY A 83 2.36 -33.75 -8.57
C GLY A 83 1.19 -34.42 -9.31
N SER A 84 1.20 -34.45 -10.64
CA SER A 84 0.19 -35.13 -11.46
C SER A 84 0.57 -36.59 -11.80
N TYR A 85 1.81 -37.02 -11.53
CA TYR A 85 2.27 -38.40 -11.67
C TYR A 85 2.20 -39.17 -10.35
#